data_AF-A0A922WSN4-F1
#
_entry.id   AF-A0A922WSN4-F1
#
_cell.length_a   1.000
_cell.length_b   1.000
_cell.length_c   1.000
_cell.angle_alpha   90.00
_cell.angle_beta   90.00
_cell.angle_gamma   90.00
#
_symmetry.space_group_name_H-M   'P 1'
#
loop_
_entity.id
_entity.type
_entity.pdbx_description
1 polymer ?
#
loop_
_entity_poly.entity_id
_entity_poly.type
_entity_poly.pdbx_seq_one_letter_code
_entity_poly.pdbx_strand_id
1 'polypeptide(L)'
;MLAGCDRAVEAPAQPVAQDDAPTTPTGLMTRQFAGTPIPAMAFVDAAGNTLDLAAQDGPVLINLWATWCGPCVKEMPQLDRL
;
A
#
# COMPACT_ATOMS: atom_id res chain seq x y z
N MET A 1 -5.03 19.89 -42.61
CA MET A 1 -6.43 19.41 -42.52
C MET A 1 -6.42 18.05 -43.22
N LEU A 2 -6.77 16.88 -42.69
CA LEU A 2 -7.55 16.39 -41.55
C LEU A 2 -6.90 15.02 -41.18
N ALA A 3 -6.55 14.68 -39.94
CA ALA A 3 -7.40 14.13 -38.86
C ALA A 3 -8.14 12.81 -39.20
N GLY A 4 -7.79 11.72 -38.49
CA GLY A 4 -8.47 10.40 -38.43
C GLY A 4 -7.44 9.25 -38.35
N CYS A 5 -7.44 8.29 -37.41
CA CYS A 5 -8.57 7.68 -36.71
C CYS A 5 -8.30 7.39 -35.22
N ASP A 6 -9.41 7.48 -34.50
CA ASP A 6 -9.71 7.29 -33.10
C ASP A 6 -9.23 5.98 -32.45
N ARG A 7 -8.70 6.11 -31.24
CA ARG A 7 -8.96 5.17 -30.15
C ARG A 7 -9.52 5.96 -28.98
N ALA A 8 -10.84 5.98 -28.87
CA ALA A 8 -11.50 6.45 -27.66
C ALA A 8 -11.60 5.32 -26.64
N VAL A 9 -11.40 5.71 -25.38
CA VAL A 9 -11.88 5.11 -24.13
C VAL A 9 -11.13 3.89 -23.60
N GLU A 10 -10.15 4.16 -22.73
CA GLU A 10 -10.13 3.50 -21.43
C GLU A 10 -10.39 4.61 -20.40
N ALA A 11 -11.49 4.51 -19.67
CA ALA A 11 -11.90 5.48 -18.66
C ALA A 11 -10.76 5.68 -17.64
N PRO A 12 -10.56 6.89 -17.08
CA PRO A 12 -9.59 7.04 -16.01
C PRO A 12 -10.04 6.16 -14.84
N ALA A 13 -9.27 5.09 -14.58
CA ALA A 13 -9.40 4.33 -13.35
C ALA A 13 -9.04 5.30 -12.22
N GLN A 14 -10.08 5.73 -11.51
CA GLN A 14 -10.07 6.57 -10.30
C GLN A 14 -10.12 8.10 -10.59
N PRO A 15 -11.07 8.83 -9.98
CA PRO A 15 -10.94 10.28 -9.84
C PRO A 15 -9.72 10.53 -8.97
N VAL A 16 -8.73 11.25 -9.49
CA VAL A 16 -7.67 11.85 -8.67
C VAL A 16 -8.34 12.82 -7.71
N ALA A 17 -8.52 12.40 -6.44
CA ALA A 17 -8.83 13.32 -5.37
C ALA A 17 -7.71 14.36 -5.35
N GLN A 18 -8.06 15.61 -5.64
CA GLN A 18 -7.15 16.73 -5.49
C GLN A 18 -7.05 17.01 -3.99
N ASP A 19 -6.07 16.38 -3.34
CA ASP A 19 -5.70 16.66 -1.95
C ASP A 19 -5.03 18.03 -1.87
N ASP A 20 -5.71 19.02 -1.27
CA ASP A 20 -5.11 20.24 -0.68
C ASP A 20 -4.28 19.89 0.58
N ALA A 21 -3.47 18.83 0.51
CA ALA A 21 -2.53 18.46 1.55
C ALA A 21 -1.22 19.26 1.38
N PRO A 22 -0.56 19.68 2.48
CA PRO A 22 0.71 20.37 2.39
C PRO A 22 1.73 19.50 1.66
N THR A 23 2.18 19.96 0.49
CA THR A 23 3.04 19.25 -0.47
C THR A 23 4.49 19.13 -0.01
N THR A 24 4.76 19.29 1.29
CA THR A 24 6.10 19.06 1.84
C THR A 24 6.21 17.58 2.19
N PRO A 25 6.95 16.76 1.42
CA PRO A 25 7.19 15.38 1.81
C PRO A 25 7.86 15.37 3.19
N THR A 26 7.19 14.76 4.16
CA THR A 26 7.76 14.51 5.48
C THR A 26 8.70 13.32 5.34
N GLY A 27 9.96 13.60 5.01
CA GLY A 27 11.00 12.60 4.81
C GLY A 27 11.10 12.07 3.37
N LEU A 28 12.19 11.37 3.09
CA LEU A 28 12.45 10.71 1.82
C LEU A 28 12.10 9.22 1.95
N MET A 29 11.22 8.73 1.08
CA MET A 29 10.99 7.29 0.91
C MET A 29 12.07 6.74 0.00
N THR A 30 13.13 6.18 0.59
CA THR A 30 14.28 5.63 -0.14
C THR A 30 14.27 4.09 -0.09
N ARG A 31 14.85 3.46 -1.12
CA ARG A 31 14.96 1.98 -1.22
C ARG A 31 16.33 1.45 -0.80
N GLN A 32 17.05 2.17 0.04
CA GLN A 32 18.43 1.86 0.41
C GLN A 32 18.64 0.50 1.08
N PHE A 33 17.58 -0.11 1.64
CA PHE A 33 17.62 -1.42 2.29
C PHE A 33 16.98 -2.54 1.46
N ALA A 34 16.65 -2.29 0.18
CA ALA A 34 16.06 -3.31 -0.69
C ALA A 34 16.98 -4.55 -0.79
N GLY A 35 16.42 -5.75 -0.59
CA GLY A 35 17.16 -7.01 -0.59
C GLY A 35 17.88 -7.34 0.73
N THR A 36 17.86 -6.44 1.71
CA THR A 36 18.33 -6.73 3.07
C THR A 36 17.19 -7.42 3.85
N PRO A 37 17.48 -8.43 4.69
CA PRO A 37 16.47 -8.99 5.58
C PRO A 37 15.82 -7.91 6.45
N ILE A 38 14.52 -8.03 6.68
CA ILE A 38 13.83 -7.17 7.63
C ILE A 38 14.44 -7.37 9.03
N PRO A 39 14.60 -6.30 9.84
CA PRO A 39 15.05 -6.44 11.21
C PRO A 39 14.14 -7.39 12.01
N ALA A 40 14.72 -8.17 12.92
CA ALA A 40 13.94 -8.99 13.84
C ALA A 40 13.11 -8.07 14.74
N MET A 41 11.79 -8.22 14.68
CA MET A 41 10.84 -7.41 15.43
C MET A 41 9.65 -8.27 15.86
N ALA A 42 9.27 -8.09 17.12
CA ALA A 42 8.13 -8.74 17.73
C ALA A 42 7.07 -7.70 18.08
N PHE A 43 5.81 -8.04 17.79
CA PHE A 43 4.63 -7.23 18.06
C PHE A 43 3.68 -7.97 18.98
N VAL A 44 2.79 -7.23 19.63
CA VAL A 44 1.65 -7.82 20.34
C VAL A 44 0.41 -7.52 19.50
N ASP A 45 -0.31 -8.58 19.11
CA ASP A 45 -1.55 -8.44 18.36
C ASP A 45 -2.73 -8.01 19.26
N ALA A 46 -3.88 -7.79 18.65
CA ALA A 46 -5.09 -7.39 19.38
C ALA A 46 -5.64 -8.47 20.34
N ALA A 47 -5.21 -9.73 20.18
CA ALA A 47 -5.57 -10.84 21.05
C ALA A 47 -4.52 -11.07 22.17
N GLY A 48 -3.43 -10.30 22.18
CA GLY A 48 -2.35 -10.42 23.16
C GLY A 48 -1.27 -11.44 22.80
N ASN A 49 -1.29 -12.00 21.59
CA ASN A 49 -0.26 -12.92 21.14
C ASN A 49 0.99 -12.17 20.67
N THR A 50 2.15 -12.77 20.88
CA THR A 50 3.40 -12.29 20.31
C THR A 50 3.50 -12.72 18.84
N LEU A 51 3.61 -11.74 17.94
CA LEU A 51 3.90 -11.94 16.52
C LEU A 51 5.37 -11.57 16.25
N ASP A 52 6.22 -12.56 16.01
CA ASP A 52 7.63 -12.37 15.63
C ASP A 52 7.80 -12.50 14.12
N LEU A 53 8.16 -11.40 13.44
CA LEU A 53 8.35 -11.42 11.99
C LEU A 53 9.54 -12.26 11.53
N ALA A 54 10.54 -12.48 12.40
CA ALA A 54 11.71 -13.29 12.06
C ALA A 54 11.42 -14.80 12.15
N ALA A 55 10.32 -15.19 12.79
CA ALA A 55 9.93 -16.59 13.01
C ALA A 55 8.99 -17.15 11.93
N GLN A 56 8.57 -16.33 10.96
CA GLN A 56 7.62 -16.74 9.93
C GLN A 56 8.27 -17.62 8.87
N ASP A 57 7.63 -18.74 8.53
CA ASP A 57 8.08 -19.64 7.48
C ASP A 57 7.51 -19.21 6.12
N GLY A 58 8.39 -18.79 5.20
CA GLY A 58 8.01 -18.37 3.85
C GLY A 58 7.68 -16.88 3.67
N PRO A 59 7.10 -16.49 2.51
CA PRO A 59 6.81 -15.10 2.19
C PRO A 59 5.70 -14.51 3.07
N VAL A 60 5.94 -13.32 3.63
CA VAL A 60 4.97 -12.58 4.43
C VAL A 60 4.61 -11.28 3.74
N LEU A 61 3.31 -11.01 3.60
CA LEU A 61 2.79 -9.72 3.11
C LEU A 61 2.55 -8.78 4.29
N ILE A 62 3.23 -7.64 4.30
CA ILE A 62 3.02 -6.57 5.29
C ILE A 62 2.15 -5.49 4.65
N ASN A 63 0.98 -5.23 5.24
CA ASN A 63 0.04 -4.21 4.80
C ASN A 63 -0.05 -3.07 5.83
N LEU A 64 0.40 -1.86 5.47
CA LEU A 64 0.28 -0.67 6.31
C LEU A 64 -1.04 0.06 5.98
N TRP A 65 -2.00 0.05 6.91
CA TRP A 65 -3.30 0.68 6.72
C TRP A 65 -3.79 1.35 8.00
N ALA A 66 -4.83 2.17 7.87
CA ALA A 66 -5.50 2.80 9.00
C ALA A 66 -7.00 2.95 8.72
N THR A 67 -7.80 3.05 9.77
CA THR A 67 -9.28 3.16 9.68
C THR A 67 -9.76 4.42 8.96
N TRP A 68 -8.93 5.46 8.91
CA TRP A 68 -9.17 6.70 8.19
C TRP A 68 -8.60 6.71 6.77
N CYS A 69 -7.85 5.68 6.36
CA CYS A 69 -7.33 5.56 5.00
C CYS A 69 -8.43 5.02 4.06
N GLY A 70 -9.17 5.92 3.40
CA GLY A 70 -10.26 5.56 2.49
C GLY A 70 -9.90 4.52 1.41
N PRO A 71 -8.79 4.70 0.67
CA PRO A 71 -8.35 3.71 -0.32
C PRO A 71 -8.01 2.35 0.32
N CYS A 72 -7.28 2.34 1.43
CA CYS A 72 -6.87 1.10 2.11
C CYS A 72 -8.09 0.27 2.55
N VAL A 73 -9.10 0.92 3.13
CA VAL A 73 -10.33 0.24 3.59
C VAL A 73 -11.08 -0.42 2.42
N LYS A 74 -11.06 0.19 1.24
CA LYS A 74 -11.69 -0.36 0.03
C LYS A 74 -10.97 -1.61 -0.49
N GLU A 75 -9.67 -1.76 -0.20
CA GLU A 75 -8.83 -2.87 -0.68
C GLU A 75 -8.87 -4.09 0.25
N MET A 76 -9.16 -3.91 1.55
CA MET A 76 -9.21 -4.98 2.56
C MET A 76 -10.03 -6.23 2.15
N PRO A 77 -11.25 -6.11 1.60
CA PRO A 77 -12.05 -7.29 1.23
C PRO A 77 -11.41 -8.17 0.16
N GLN A 78 -10.45 -7.62 -0.60
CA GLN A 78 -9.70 -8.38 -1.59
C GLN A 78 -8.50 -9.08 -0.95
N LEU A 79 -7.84 -8.43 0.01
CA LEU A 79 -6.72 -8.98 0.76
C LEU A 79 -7.14 -10.13 1.66
N ASP A 80 -8.31 -10.04 2.31
CA ASP A 80 -8.86 -11.09 3.17
C ASP A 80 -9.22 -12.38 2.41
N ARG A 81 -9.24 -12.35 1.07
CA ARG A 81 -9.55 -13.51 0.22
C ARG A 81 -8.32 -14.24 -0.33
N LEU A 82 -7.11 -13.75 -0.03
CA LEU A 82 -5.84 -14.39 -0.41
C LEU A 82 -5.52 -15.55 0.54
#